data_AF-A0A166RJP2-F1
#
_entry.id   AF-A0A166RJP2-F1
#
_cell.length_a   1.000
_cell.length_b   1.000
_cell.length_c   1.000
_cell.angle_alpha   90.00
_cell.angle_beta   90.00
_cell.angle_gamma   90.00
#
_symmetry.space_group_name_H-M   'P 1'
#
loop_
_entity.id
_entity.type
_entity.pdbx_description
1 polymer ?
#
loop_
_entity_poly.entity_id
_entity_poly.type
_entity_poly.pdbx_seq_one_letter_code
_entity_poly.pdbx_strand_id
1 'polypeptide(L)'
;MTLVPYHLNVDGNYYSLSYVHPSESEAQEDLQSRDEPAVLRLLELDDDVYGVYTLAEAQEEEIEGPDLSDYSADTRDIVDTVISLFDQISDDQEIEWYKPLEPTNIADAIEAVTWKQLIPTVGGSLISELIRSHGLPNANHRTSIAFFELYARTFHTFSDIPQTNQGDDWTTWANEYIRDSKRILTVRRKAALFSFLQSLGATGVRRKNDVVISFETYPLDVDDPWAYYAVEHDHVWKEFATDYLQRAGASELLTQRDDGKRVFASRL
;
A
#
# COMPACT_ATOMS: atom_id res chain seq x y z
N MET A 1 -16.18 -8.67 -21.00
CA MET A 1 -15.15 -8.17 -20.07
C MET A 1 -14.28 -9.36 -19.70
N THR A 2 -13.07 -9.41 -20.25
CA THR A 2 -12.11 -10.49 -20.00
C THR A 2 -11.20 -10.06 -18.86
N LEU A 3 -11.29 -10.72 -17.71
CA LEU A 3 -10.50 -10.41 -16.52
C LEU A 3 -9.42 -11.48 -16.31
N VAL A 4 -8.17 -11.06 -16.25
CA VAL A 4 -7.04 -11.95 -15.96
C VAL A 4 -6.86 -12.07 -14.44
N PRO A 5 -6.75 -13.27 -13.86
CA PRO A 5 -6.39 -13.40 -12.46
C PRO A 5 -4.97 -12.85 -12.25
N TYR A 6 -4.81 -11.84 -11.40
CA TYR A 6 -3.49 -11.34 -11.01
C TYR A 6 -2.92 -12.13 -9.83
N HIS A 7 -3.78 -12.63 -8.94
CA HIS A 7 -3.36 -13.56 -7.88
C HIS A 7 -4.02 -14.93 -8.07
N LEU A 8 -3.28 -15.98 -7.75
CA LEU A 8 -3.78 -17.35 -7.59
C LEU A 8 -3.56 -17.80 -6.15
N ASN A 9 -4.47 -18.61 -5.64
CA ASN A 9 -4.23 -19.41 -4.44
C ASN A 9 -4.13 -20.87 -4.89
N VAL A 10 -2.96 -21.47 -4.69
CA VAL A 10 -2.66 -22.86 -5.06
C VAL A 10 -2.01 -23.51 -3.85
N ASP A 11 -2.65 -24.56 -3.32
CA ASP A 11 -2.17 -25.32 -2.16
C ASP A 11 -1.85 -24.44 -0.94
N GLY A 12 -2.68 -23.43 -0.68
CA GLY A 12 -2.51 -22.49 0.44
C GLY A 12 -1.50 -21.38 0.19
N ASN A 13 -0.76 -21.43 -0.92
CA ASN A 13 0.21 -20.41 -1.30
C ASN A 13 -0.40 -19.39 -2.25
N TYR A 14 -0.06 -18.11 -2.06
CA TYR A 14 -0.44 -17.04 -2.97
C TYR A 14 0.63 -16.84 -4.02
N TYR A 15 0.23 -16.79 -5.28
CA TYR A 15 1.10 -16.46 -6.42
C TYR A 15 0.61 -15.21 -7.11
N SER A 16 1.51 -14.39 -7.62
CA SER A 16 1.20 -13.18 -8.39
C SER A 16 1.64 -13.35 -9.84
N LEU A 17 0.84 -12.85 -10.77
CA LEU A 17 1.21 -12.81 -12.19
C LEU A 17 2.49 -12.00 -12.36
N SER A 18 3.55 -12.67 -12.82
CA SER A 18 4.86 -12.09 -13.02
C SER A 18 5.01 -11.59 -14.45
N TYR A 19 4.70 -12.45 -15.42
CA TYR A 19 4.72 -12.15 -16.85
C TYR A 19 3.80 -13.13 -17.62
N VAL A 20 3.65 -12.93 -18.93
CA VAL A 20 2.96 -13.87 -19.83
C VAL A 20 3.86 -14.28 -20.99
N HIS A 21 3.64 -15.47 -21.53
CA HIS A 21 4.47 -16.06 -22.59
C HIS A 21 3.59 -16.74 -23.65
N PRO A 22 3.87 -16.62 -24.97
CA PRO A 22 3.05 -17.23 -26.02
C PRO A 22 3.28 -18.75 -26.17
N SER A 23 4.43 -19.27 -25.73
CA SER A 23 4.79 -20.69 -25.84
C SER A 23 4.72 -21.39 -24.49
N GLU A 24 3.94 -22.47 -24.40
CA GLU A 24 3.83 -23.32 -23.21
C GLU A 24 5.17 -23.96 -22.85
N SER A 25 5.86 -24.52 -23.85
CA SER A 25 7.09 -25.27 -23.62
C SER A 25 8.19 -24.38 -23.06
N GLU A 26 8.35 -23.19 -23.63
CA GLU A 26 9.35 -22.22 -23.17
C GLU A 26 9.02 -21.69 -21.77
N ALA A 27 7.75 -21.41 -21.48
CA ALA A 27 7.34 -21.03 -20.13
C ALA A 27 7.57 -22.17 -19.12
N GLN A 28 7.28 -23.41 -19.52
CA GLN A 28 7.48 -24.59 -18.69
C GLN A 28 8.97 -24.88 -18.42
N GLU A 29 9.84 -24.62 -19.39
CA GLU A 29 11.30 -24.66 -19.23
C GLU A 29 11.79 -23.60 -18.23
N ASP A 30 11.29 -22.35 -18.31
CA ASP A 30 11.59 -21.30 -17.31
C ASP A 30 11.20 -21.77 -15.90
N LEU A 31 9.98 -22.30 -15.73
CA LEU A 31 9.50 -22.85 -14.46
C LEU A 31 10.43 -23.93 -13.89
N GLN A 32 10.94 -24.83 -14.72
CA GLN A 32 11.84 -25.91 -14.30
C GLN A 32 13.24 -25.41 -13.93
N SER A 33 13.65 -24.24 -14.43
CA SER A 33 14.95 -23.64 -14.15
C SER A 33 14.97 -22.78 -12.88
N ARG A 34 13.81 -22.51 -12.28
CA ARG A 34 13.67 -21.67 -11.08
C ARG A 34 13.95 -22.45 -9.80
N ASP A 35 14.62 -21.77 -8.88
CA ASP A 35 14.78 -22.25 -7.49
C ASP A 35 13.49 -22.05 -6.67
N GLU A 36 12.66 -21.07 -7.05
CA GLU A 36 11.42 -20.72 -6.36
C GLU A 36 10.17 -21.33 -7.03
N PRO A 37 9.13 -21.69 -6.25
CA PRO A 37 7.87 -22.17 -6.79
C PRO A 37 7.22 -21.18 -7.75
N ALA A 38 6.78 -21.69 -8.90
CA ALA A 38 6.01 -20.94 -9.88
C ALA A 38 4.91 -21.80 -10.51
N VAL A 39 3.84 -21.15 -10.94
CA VAL A 39 2.63 -21.78 -11.47
C VAL A 39 2.35 -21.23 -12.86
N LEU A 40 2.11 -22.13 -13.81
CA LEU A 40 1.68 -21.78 -15.16
C LEU A 40 0.16 -21.86 -15.29
N ARG A 41 -0.46 -20.89 -15.97
CA ARG A 41 -1.89 -20.94 -16.35
C ARG A 41 -2.08 -20.44 -17.77
N LEU A 42 -2.86 -21.19 -18.57
CA LEU A 42 -3.39 -20.68 -19.82
C LEU A 42 -4.33 -19.51 -19.55
N LEU A 43 -4.18 -18.44 -20.33
CA LEU A 43 -5.04 -17.27 -20.35
C LEU A 43 -5.72 -17.24 -21.72
N GLU A 44 -7.02 -17.55 -21.73
CA GLU A 44 -7.87 -17.48 -22.92
C GLU A 44 -8.18 -16.01 -23.23
N LEU A 45 -7.29 -15.40 -24.00
CA LEU A 45 -7.33 -14.01 -24.44
C LEU A 45 -7.58 -13.96 -25.96
N ASP A 46 -7.40 -12.82 -26.63
CA ASP A 46 -7.54 -12.76 -28.09
C ASP A 46 -6.54 -13.70 -28.80
N ASP A 47 -5.33 -13.79 -28.23
CA ASP A 47 -4.34 -14.84 -28.52
C ASP A 47 -4.09 -15.64 -27.23
N ASP A 48 -4.09 -16.97 -27.33
CA ASP A 48 -3.76 -17.84 -26.21
C ASP A 48 -2.33 -17.58 -25.73
N VAL A 49 -2.21 -17.20 -24.46
CA VAL A 49 -0.91 -16.98 -23.79
C VAL A 49 -0.90 -17.65 -22.43
N TYR A 50 0.30 -17.94 -21.94
CA TYR A 50 0.52 -18.60 -20.66
C TYR A 50 1.00 -17.58 -19.64
N GLY A 51 0.20 -17.34 -18.61
CA GLY A 51 0.59 -16.54 -17.46
C GLY A 51 1.51 -17.33 -16.54
N VAL A 52 2.67 -16.75 -16.21
CA VAL A 52 3.63 -17.28 -15.24
C VAL A 52 3.45 -16.55 -13.92
N TYR A 53 3.09 -17.30 -12.90
CA TYR A 53 2.79 -16.79 -11.57
C TYR A 53 3.88 -17.22 -10.60
N THR A 54 4.54 -16.28 -9.96
CA THR A 54 5.60 -16.56 -8.98
C THR A 54 5.04 -16.38 -7.57
N LEU A 55 5.62 -17.07 -6.59
CA LEU A 55 5.21 -16.95 -5.20
C LEU A 55 5.16 -15.48 -4.79
N ALA A 56 4.05 -15.10 -4.16
CA ALA A 56 3.74 -13.74 -3.78
C ALA A 56 3.92 -13.57 -2.27
N GLU A 57 5.09 -13.91 -1.72
CA GLU A 57 5.63 -13.35 -0.47
C GLU A 57 7.06 -13.86 -0.20
N ALA A 58 7.81 -13.02 0.52
CA ALA A 58 9.25 -13.04 0.69
C ALA A 58 9.72 -14.02 1.77
N GLN A 59 11.01 -14.36 1.72
CA GLN A 59 11.67 -15.14 2.76
C GLN A 59 11.74 -14.33 4.06
N GLU A 60 11.44 -14.98 5.18
CA GLU A 60 11.74 -14.46 6.51
C GLU A 60 13.26 -14.32 6.65
N GLU A 61 13.76 -13.09 6.65
CA GLU A 61 15.12 -12.81 7.10
C GLU A 61 15.06 -12.09 8.45
N GLU A 62 15.92 -12.52 9.37
CA GLU A 62 16.15 -11.84 10.63
C GLU A 62 17.03 -10.63 10.34
N ILE A 63 16.58 -9.41 10.66
CA ILE A 63 17.36 -8.18 10.43
C ILE A 63 17.86 -7.60 11.75
N GLU A 64 19.17 -7.29 11.77
CA GLU A 64 19.79 -6.41 12.76
C GLU A 64 19.17 -5.01 12.70
N GLY A 65 18.78 -4.47 13.86
CA GLY A 65 18.13 -3.16 13.95
C GLY A 65 18.90 -2.07 13.17
N PRO A 66 18.21 -1.28 12.32
CA PRO A 66 18.90 -0.35 11.44
C PRO A 66 19.55 0.79 12.23
N ASP A 67 20.63 1.31 11.66
CA ASP A 67 21.23 2.55 12.12
C ASP A 67 20.40 3.74 11.65
N LEU A 68 19.68 4.39 12.57
CA LEU A 68 18.94 5.63 12.32
C LEU A 68 19.74 6.89 12.73
N SER A 69 21.05 6.77 12.96
CA SER A 69 21.89 7.88 13.44
C SER A 69 21.97 9.06 12.47
N ASP A 70 21.76 8.82 11.17
CA ASP A 70 21.71 9.86 10.13
C ASP A 70 20.43 10.73 10.21
N TYR A 71 19.41 10.30 10.94
CA TYR A 71 18.14 11.02 11.07
C TYR A 71 18.08 11.92 12.31
N SER A 72 17.32 13.01 12.18
CA SER A 72 17.05 13.92 13.30
C SER A 72 16.36 13.20 14.46
N ALA A 73 16.51 13.72 15.69
CA ALA A 73 15.80 13.16 16.86
C ALA A 73 14.28 13.14 16.62
N ASP A 74 13.72 14.24 16.09
CA ASP A 74 12.31 14.35 15.75
C ASP A 74 11.85 13.21 14.81
N THR A 75 12.66 12.85 13.81
CA THR A 75 12.33 11.76 12.86
C THR A 75 12.39 10.40 13.55
N ARG A 76 13.40 10.17 14.41
CA ARG A 76 13.52 8.92 15.17
C ARG A 76 12.34 8.72 16.12
N ASP A 77 11.93 9.76 16.85
CA ASP A 77 10.77 9.69 17.74
C ASP A 77 9.48 9.33 16.97
N ILE A 78 9.32 9.88 15.75
CA ILE A 78 8.19 9.56 14.88
C ILE A 78 8.28 8.11 14.36
N VAL A 79 9.47 7.64 13.96
CA VAL A 79 9.69 6.25 13.52
C VAL A 79 9.34 5.28 14.65
N ASP A 80 9.85 5.52 15.86
CA ASP A 80 9.57 4.70 17.05
C ASP A 80 8.07 4.64 17.34
N THR A 81 7.36 5.74 17.13
CA THR A 81 5.90 5.80 17.26
C THR A 81 5.18 4.97 16.20
N VAL A 82 5.61 5.02 14.94
CA VAL A 82 5.03 4.19 13.86
C VAL A 82 5.25 2.69 14.15
N ILE A 83 6.45 2.31 14.61
CA ILE A 83 6.77 0.93 14.98
C ILE A 83 5.93 0.49 16.18
N SER A 84 5.82 1.32 17.21
CA SER A 84 5.00 1.01 18.40
C SER A 84 3.52 0.80 18.05
N LEU A 85 2.98 1.57 17.10
CA LEU A 85 1.61 1.37 16.60
C LEU A 85 1.48 0.08 15.79
N PHE A 86 2.49 -0.27 15.00
CA PHE A 86 2.51 -1.54 14.29
C PHE A 86 2.54 -2.72 15.26
N ASP A 87 3.38 -2.68 16.30
CA ASP A 87 3.47 -3.74 17.30
C ASP A 87 2.12 -3.96 18.00
N GLN A 88 1.45 -2.87 18.41
CA GLN A 88 0.09 -2.95 18.99
C GLN A 88 -0.91 -3.61 18.03
N ILE A 89 -0.92 -3.22 16.75
CA ILE A 89 -1.82 -3.81 15.74
C ILE A 89 -1.46 -5.27 15.45
N SER A 90 -0.17 -5.60 15.45
CA SER A 90 0.35 -6.95 15.21
C SER A 90 -0.05 -7.90 16.32
N ASP A 91 0.10 -7.47 17.58
CA ASP A 91 -0.28 -8.22 18.78
C ASP A 91 -1.80 -8.45 18.85
N ASP A 92 -2.60 -7.42 18.57
CA ASP A 92 -4.07 -7.51 18.63
C ASP A 92 -4.66 -8.44 17.56
N GLN A 93 -3.95 -8.66 16.45
CA GLN A 93 -4.49 -9.36 15.28
C GLN A 93 -3.68 -10.59 14.85
N GLU A 94 -2.70 -11.01 15.66
CA GLU A 94 -1.83 -12.17 15.40
C GLU A 94 -1.22 -12.12 13.98
N ILE A 95 -0.68 -10.97 13.59
CA ILE A 95 -0.20 -10.73 12.21
C ILE A 95 1.15 -11.41 11.97
N GLU A 96 1.20 -12.25 10.94
CA GLU A 96 2.46 -12.84 10.47
C GLU A 96 3.34 -11.81 9.74
N TRP A 97 4.63 -11.81 10.09
CA TRP A 97 5.66 -10.97 9.47
C TRP A 97 6.21 -11.70 8.24
N TYR A 98 5.88 -11.23 7.04
CA TYR A 98 6.38 -11.87 5.80
C TYR A 98 7.69 -11.26 5.28
N LYS A 99 8.17 -10.20 5.91
CA LYS A 99 9.46 -9.58 5.58
C LYS A 99 10.01 -8.83 6.80
N PRO A 100 11.29 -8.46 6.76
CA PRO A 100 11.87 -7.65 7.82
C PRO A 100 11.26 -6.25 7.95
N LEU A 101 11.34 -5.69 9.16
CA LEU A 101 11.08 -4.28 9.42
C LEU A 101 12.23 -3.45 8.82
N GLU A 102 11.88 -2.38 8.08
CA GLU A 102 12.83 -1.46 7.44
C GLU A 102 12.64 -0.02 7.98
N PRO A 103 13.09 0.30 9.21
CA PRO A 103 12.88 1.62 9.80
C PRO A 103 13.49 2.78 9.00
N THR A 104 14.53 2.56 8.19
CA THR A 104 15.04 3.58 7.27
C THR A 104 14.00 3.97 6.21
N ASN A 105 13.24 3.01 5.67
CA ASN A 105 12.14 3.28 4.73
C ASN A 105 10.99 4.07 5.40
N ILE A 106 10.77 3.86 6.70
CA ILE A 106 9.81 4.65 7.48
C ILE A 106 10.34 6.09 7.66
N ALA A 107 11.62 6.24 8.01
CA ALA A 107 12.26 7.54 8.18
C ALA A 107 12.26 8.36 6.88
N ASP A 108 12.62 7.75 5.75
CA ASP A 108 12.57 8.38 4.43
C ASP A 108 11.16 8.83 4.06
N ALA A 109 10.13 8.03 4.37
CA ALA A 109 8.73 8.41 4.16
C ALA A 109 8.36 9.68 4.96
N ILE A 110 8.82 9.79 6.21
CA ILE A 110 8.57 10.95 7.08
C ILE A 110 9.29 12.20 6.54
N GLU A 111 10.51 12.05 6.01
CA GLU A 111 11.29 13.16 5.41
C GLU A 111 10.71 13.63 4.07
N ALA A 112 10.09 12.73 3.30
CA ALA A 112 9.45 13.06 2.02
C ALA A 112 8.22 13.97 2.19
N VAL A 113 7.59 13.98 3.37
CA VAL A 113 6.41 14.80 3.63
C VAL A 113 6.76 16.28 3.72
N THR A 114 6.05 17.09 2.95
CA THR A 114 6.12 18.55 3.09
C THR A 114 5.24 19.00 4.26
N TRP A 115 5.87 19.32 5.38
CA TRP A 115 5.22 19.82 6.59
C TRP A 115 4.71 21.27 6.45
N LYS A 116 3.96 21.76 7.45
CA LYS A 116 3.37 23.12 7.47
C LYS A 116 2.38 23.44 6.35
N GLN A 117 1.83 22.40 5.73
CA GLN A 117 0.67 22.50 4.84
C GLN A 117 -0.62 22.41 5.66
N LEU A 118 -1.79 22.34 5.00
CA LEU A 118 -3.04 22.06 5.71
C LEU A 118 -2.96 20.70 6.41
N ILE A 119 -3.56 20.57 7.59
CA ILE A 119 -3.58 19.32 8.37
C ILE A 119 -4.01 18.10 7.52
N PRO A 120 -5.12 18.11 6.75
CA PRO A 120 -5.48 16.98 5.90
C PRO A 120 -4.44 16.71 4.79
N THR A 121 -3.73 17.74 4.31
CA THR A 121 -2.66 17.57 3.33
C THR A 121 -1.46 16.86 3.92
N VAL A 122 -1.00 17.26 5.11
CA VAL A 122 0.12 16.61 5.81
C VAL A 122 -0.26 15.20 6.20
N GLY A 123 -1.43 15.03 6.83
CA GLY A 123 -1.93 13.72 7.26
C GLY A 123 -2.08 12.73 6.11
N GLY A 124 -2.72 13.13 5.01
CA GLY A 124 -2.83 12.29 3.81
C GLY A 124 -1.49 11.93 3.19
N SER A 125 -0.55 12.89 3.16
CA SER A 125 0.82 12.63 2.66
C SER A 125 1.56 11.63 3.55
N LEU A 126 1.45 11.74 4.88
CA LEU A 126 2.03 10.78 5.82
C LEU A 126 1.52 9.37 5.55
N ILE A 127 0.19 9.20 5.39
CA ILE A 127 -0.39 7.89 5.07
C ILE A 127 0.16 7.37 3.73
N SER A 128 0.16 8.22 2.71
CA SER A 128 0.61 7.87 1.36
C SER A 128 2.07 7.43 1.33
N GLU A 129 2.98 8.21 1.94
CA GLU A 129 4.41 7.92 1.96
C GLU A 129 4.71 6.63 2.74
N LEU A 130 4.12 6.46 3.93
CA LEU A 130 4.35 5.27 4.76
C LEU A 130 3.89 3.97 4.07
N ILE A 131 2.74 4.01 3.39
CA ILE A 131 2.25 2.86 2.62
C ILE A 131 3.16 2.58 1.42
N ARG A 132 3.64 3.62 0.72
CA ARG A 132 4.48 3.47 -0.48
C ARG A 132 5.89 3.03 -0.17
N SER A 133 6.47 3.48 0.95
CA SER A 133 7.79 3.04 1.41
C SER A 133 7.77 1.60 1.87
N HIS A 134 6.60 1.12 2.30
CA HIS A 134 6.36 -0.26 2.66
C HIS A 134 7.33 -0.74 3.74
N GLY A 135 7.72 0.14 4.68
CA GLY A 135 8.76 -0.15 5.68
C GLY A 135 8.35 -1.19 6.76
N LEU A 136 7.07 -1.54 6.88
CA LEU A 136 6.60 -2.50 7.87
C LEU A 136 6.53 -3.92 7.31
N PRO A 137 6.76 -4.95 8.15
CA PRO A 137 6.64 -6.37 7.80
C PRO A 137 5.29 -6.74 7.20
N ASN A 138 4.22 -6.11 7.69
CA ASN A 138 2.85 -6.29 7.25
C ASN A 138 2.04 -5.07 7.70
N ALA A 139 0.72 -5.07 7.51
CA ALA A 139 -0.21 -4.07 8.05
C ALA A 139 0.08 -2.60 7.68
N ASN A 140 0.93 -2.32 6.67
CA ASN A 140 1.31 -0.97 6.24
C ASN A 140 0.13 0.01 6.15
N HIS A 141 -0.99 -0.39 5.52
CA HIS A 141 -2.21 0.42 5.46
C HIS A 141 -2.79 0.75 6.83
N ARG A 142 -2.97 -0.25 7.69
CA ARG A 142 -3.64 -0.10 8.99
C ARG A 142 -2.79 0.76 9.93
N THR A 143 -1.48 0.50 10.00
CA THR A 143 -0.57 1.30 10.81
C THR A 143 -0.52 2.75 10.33
N SER A 144 -0.48 2.98 9.02
CA SER A 144 -0.44 4.34 8.48
C SER A 144 -1.71 5.14 8.79
N ILE A 145 -2.88 4.48 8.74
CA ILE A 145 -4.14 5.11 9.15
C ILE A 145 -4.15 5.39 10.66
N ALA A 146 -3.79 4.41 11.50
CA ALA A 146 -3.72 4.60 12.95
C ALA A 146 -2.73 5.73 13.34
N PHE A 147 -1.62 5.85 12.62
CA PHE A 147 -0.66 6.92 12.80
C PHE A 147 -1.25 8.28 12.41
N PHE A 148 -2.07 8.36 11.35
CA PHE A 148 -2.81 9.58 11.05
C PHE A 148 -3.87 9.91 12.12
N GLU A 149 -4.57 8.92 12.66
CA GLU A 149 -5.53 9.12 13.76
C GLU A 149 -4.80 9.72 14.98
N LEU A 150 -3.61 9.22 15.30
CA LEU A 150 -2.73 9.80 16.33
C LEU A 150 -2.31 11.23 15.98
N TYR A 151 -1.86 11.48 14.75
CA TYR A 151 -1.50 12.81 14.27
C TYR A 151 -2.64 13.82 14.46
N ALA A 152 -3.86 13.47 14.05
CA ALA A 152 -5.04 14.32 14.18
C ALA A 152 -5.39 14.59 15.66
N ARG A 153 -5.20 13.60 16.54
CA ARG A 153 -5.42 13.73 17.99
C ARG A 153 -4.49 14.73 18.67
N THR A 154 -3.34 15.04 18.07
CA THR A 154 -2.45 16.09 18.59
C THR A 154 -3.02 17.51 18.42
N PHE A 155 -4.07 17.67 17.61
CA PHE A 155 -4.75 18.96 17.36
C PHE A 155 -6.17 19.02 17.95
N HIS A 156 -6.87 17.88 18.01
CA HIS A 156 -8.27 17.84 18.42
C HIS A 156 -8.57 16.63 19.32
N THR A 157 -9.40 16.85 20.34
CA THR A 157 -9.90 15.76 21.20
C THR A 157 -11.24 15.26 20.65
N PHE A 158 -11.23 14.07 20.07
CA PHE A 158 -12.44 13.44 19.54
C PHE A 158 -13.33 12.91 20.67
N SER A 159 -14.64 13.15 20.58
CA SER A 159 -15.62 12.69 21.58
C SER A 159 -15.91 11.18 21.47
N ASP A 160 -15.99 10.67 20.25
CA ASP A 160 -15.99 9.25 19.92
C ASP A 160 -14.76 9.00 19.03
N ILE A 161 -13.89 8.05 19.41
CA ILE A 161 -12.67 7.76 18.66
C ILE A 161 -13.08 6.90 17.46
N PRO A 162 -12.96 7.41 16.22
CA PRO A 162 -13.06 6.56 15.04
C PRO A 162 -11.94 5.54 15.10
N GLN A 163 -12.26 4.25 15.21
CA GLN A 163 -11.25 3.20 15.13
C GLN A 163 -11.44 2.45 13.82
N THR A 164 -10.67 2.84 12.80
CA THR A 164 -10.78 2.24 11.46
C THR A 164 -10.32 0.78 11.39
N ASN A 165 -9.86 0.20 12.50
CA ASN A 165 -9.37 -1.18 12.60
C ASN A 165 -10.27 -2.17 13.39
N GLN A 166 -11.42 -1.76 13.93
CA GLN A 166 -12.26 -2.60 14.83
C GLN A 166 -13.42 -3.36 14.16
N GLY A 167 -13.53 -3.32 12.83
CA GLY A 167 -14.57 -4.08 12.10
C GLY A 167 -15.96 -3.42 12.12
N ASP A 168 -16.04 -2.13 12.42
CA ASP A 168 -17.26 -1.34 12.44
C ASP A 168 -17.51 -0.63 11.08
N ASP A 169 -18.41 0.35 11.10
CA ASP A 169 -18.73 1.21 9.94
C ASP A 169 -17.49 2.04 9.48
N TRP A 170 -16.63 2.46 10.41
CA TRP A 170 -15.38 3.14 10.08
C TRP A 170 -14.40 2.22 9.37
N THR A 171 -14.29 0.97 9.82
CA THR A 171 -13.49 -0.05 9.12
C THR A 171 -14.03 -0.32 7.72
N THR A 172 -15.35 -0.41 7.54
CA THR A 172 -15.95 -0.65 6.23
C THR A 172 -15.64 0.49 5.27
N TRP A 173 -15.82 1.74 5.70
CA TRP A 173 -15.51 2.94 4.94
C TRP A 173 -14.01 3.06 4.61
N ALA A 174 -13.13 2.91 5.60
CA ALA A 174 -11.68 2.98 5.38
C ALA A 174 -11.18 1.87 4.42
N ASN A 175 -11.83 0.71 4.42
CA ASN A 175 -11.50 -0.38 3.51
C ASN A 175 -11.74 -0.03 2.03
N GLU A 176 -12.61 0.92 1.70
CA GLU A 176 -12.79 1.40 0.32
C GLU A 176 -11.53 2.11 -0.16
N TYR A 177 -11.02 3.06 0.63
CA TYR A 177 -9.74 3.74 0.40
C TYR A 177 -8.56 2.77 0.34
N ILE A 178 -8.51 1.77 1.24
CA ILE A 178 -7.47 0.73 1.20
C ILE A 178 -7.54 -0.06 -0.10
N ARG A 179 -8.73 -0.41 -0.60
CA ARG A 179 -8.90 -1.12 -1.87
C ARG A 179 -8.42 -0.27 -3.04
N ASP A 180 -8.71 1.01 -3.08
CA ASP A 180 -8.26 1.92 -4.14
C ASP A 180 -6.75 2.16 -4.11
N SER A 181 -6.18 2.41 -2.93
CA SER A 181 -4.71 2.43 -2.74
C SER A 181 -4.07 1.15 -3.26
N LYS A 182 -4.64 -0.02 -2.93
CA LYS A 182 -4.19 -1.32 -3.41
C LYS A 182 -4.24 -1.42 -4.94
N ARG A 183 -5.29 -0.91 -5.60
CA ARG A 183 -5.38 -0.86 -7.07
C ARG A 183 -4.27 0.01 -7.66
N ILE A 184 -4.16 1.26 -7.19
CA ILE A 184 -3.16 2.24 -7.62
C ILE A 184 -1.74 1.68 -7.50
N LEU A 185 -1.38 1.12 -6.34
CA LEU A 185 -0.05 0.55 -6.11
C LEU A 185 0.27 -0.64 -7.03
N THR A 186 -0.74 -1.43 -7.40
CA THR A 186 -0.53 -2.55 -8.32
C THR A 186 -0.32 -2.05 -9.73
N VAL A 187 -1.17 -1.12 -10.21
CA VAL A 187 -1.03 -0.56 -11.55
C VAL A 187 0.31 0.16 -11.69
N ARG A 188 0.68 0.98 -10.69
CA ARG A 188 1.99 1.64 -10.61
C ARG A 188 3.16 0.71 -10.90
N ARG A 189 3.16 -0.50 -10.31
CA ARG A 189 4.25 -1.49 -10.45
C ARG A 189 4.14 -2.35 -11.70
N LYS A 190 2.94 -2.51 -12.27
CA LYS A 190 2.65 -3.51 -13.31
C LYS A 190 2.06 -2.90 -14.58
N ALA A 191 2.15 -1.58 -14.76
CA ALA A 191 1.60 -0.87 -15.91
C ALA A 191 2.02 -1.51 -17.24
N ALA A 192 3.32 -1.77 -17.45
CA ALA A 192 3.81 -2.39 -18.69
C ALA A 192 3.21 -3.79 -18.94
N LEU A 193 3.14 -4.63 -17.91
CA LEU A 193 2.50 -5.95 -18.00
C LEU A 193 1.01 -5.81 -18.32
N PHE A 194 0.31 -4.88 -17.68
CA PHE A 194 -1.11 -4.65 -17.90
C PHE A 194 -1.38 -4.09 -19.30
N SER A 195 -0.52 -3.20 -19.81
CA SER A 195 -0.62 -2.69 -21.18
C SER A 195 -0.48 -3.82 -22.19
N PHE A 196 0.44 -4.75 -21.93
CA PHE A 196 0.59 -5.93 -22.77
C PHE A 196 -0.64 -6.84 -22.70
N LEU A 197 -1.16 -7.14 -21.50
CA LEU A 197 -2.41 -7.89 -21.35
C LEU A 197 -3.59 -7.20 -22.07
N GLN A 198 -3.67 -5.87 -22.00
CA GLN A 198 -4.70 -5.08 -22.68
C GLN A 198 -4.59 -5.23 -24.20
N SER A 199 -3.36 -5.25 -24.75
CA SER A 199 -3.14 -5.49 -26.17
C SER A 199 -3.54 -6.89 -26.63
N LEU A 200 -3.66 -7.84 -25.70
CA LEU A 200 -4.16 -9.20 -25.92
C LEU A 200 -5.67 -9.33 -25.64
N GLY A 201 -6.40 -8.23 -25.44
CA GLY A 201 -7.86 -8.26 -25.25
C GLY A 201 -8.32 -8.38 -23.79
N ALA A 202 -7.40 -8.36 -22.81
CA ALA A 202 -7.81 -8.23 -21.42
C ALA A 202 -8.37 -6.84 -21.13
N THR A 203 -9.44 -6.79 -20.35
CA THR A 203 -10.11 -5.54 -19.94
C THR A 203 -9.77 -5.10 -18.52
N GLY A 204 -9.05 -5.95 -17.79
CA GLY A 204 -8.64 -5.71 -16.43
C GLY A 204 -8.02 -6.94 -15.79
N VAL A 205 -7.60 -6.78 -14.53
CA VAL A 205 -7.13 -7.89 -13.70
C VAL A 205 -7.90 -8.00 -12.39
N ARG A 206 -8.01 -9.23 -11.86
CA ARG A 206 -8.60 -9.52 -10.55
C ARG A 206 -7.52 -9.90 -9.54
N ARG A 207 -7.39 -9.16 -8.44
CA ARG A 207 -6.47 -9.47 -7.33
C ARG A 207 -7.18 -10.29 -6.24
N LYS A 208 -6.42 -10.71 -5.21
CA LYS A 208 -6.97 -11.30 -3.99
C LYS A 208 -8.08 -10.42 -3.40
N ASN A 209 -9.05 -11.06 -2.74
CA ASN A 209 -10.25 -10.43 -2.16
C ASN A 209 -11.14 -9.69 -3.19
N ASP A 210 -11.18 -10.20 -4.43
CA ASP A 210 -12.00 -9.68 -5.54
C ASP A 210 -11.78 -8.20 -5.87
N VAL A 211 -10.57 -7.69 -5.59
CA VAL A 211 -10.17 -6.34 -5.99
C VAL A 211 -9.91 -6.33 -7.48
N VAL A 212 -10.87 -5.83 -8.25
CA VAL A 212 -10.75 -5.66 -9.71
C VAL A 212 -10.05 -4.34 -10.03
N ILE A 213 -9.10 -4.40 -10.97
CA ILE A 213 -8.45 -3.27 -11.61
C ILE A 213 -8.93 -3.24 -13.06
N SER A 214 -9.79 -2.29 -13.40
CA SER A 214 -10.21 -2.06 -14.78
C SER A 214 -9.15 -1.22 -15.50
N PHE A 215 -8.77 -1.63 -16.71
CA PHE A 215 -7.82 -0.86 -17.53
C PHE A 215 -8.46 0.41 -18.12
N GLU A 216 -9.78 0.53 -18.07
CA GLU A 216 -10.49 1.78 -18.42
C GLU A 216 -10.40 2.81 -17.30
N THR A 217 -10.50 2.36 -16.04
CA THR A 217 -10.46 3.24 -14.86
C THR A 217 -9.03 3.66 -14.51
N TYR A 218 -8.06 2.77 -14.73
CA TYR A 218 -6.65 3.02 -14.44
C TYR A 218 -5.85 3.06 -15.75
N PRO A 219 -5.56 4.28 -16.28
CA PRO A 219 -4.89 4.42 -17.56
C PRO A 219 -3.47 3.86 -17.54
N LEU A 220 -3.17 2.95 -18.47
CA LEU A 220 -1.89 2.25 -18.50
C LEU A 220 -0.84 2.95 -19.38
N ASP A 221 -1.30 3.79 -20.32
CA ASP A 221 -0.48 4.58 -21.23
C ASP A 221 -0.15 5.94 -20.61
N VAL A 222 0.65 5.92 -19.55
CA VAL A 222 1.21 7.11 -18.92
C VAL A 222 2.73 7.06 -19.03
N ASP A 223 3.37 8.20 -19.29
CA ASP A 223 4.82 8.27 -19.57
C ASP A 223 5.67 7.68 -18.43
N ASP A 224 5.34 8.04 -17.19
CA ASP A 224 5.97 7.51 -15.99
C ASP A 224 4.89 7.02 -15.01
N PRO A 225 4.53 5.72 -15.06
CA PRO A 225 3.57 5.14 -14.12
C PRO A 225 4.00 5.27 -12.66
N TRP A 226 5.31 5.29 -12.37
CA TRP A 226 5.81 5.40 -10.99
C TRP A 226 5.55 6.78 -10.42
N ALA A 227 5.78 7.84 -11.18
CA ALA A 227 5.47 9.21 -10.77
C ALA A 227 3.96 9.49 -10.78
N TYR A 228 3.27 9.16 -11.88
CA TYR A 228 1.84 9.42 -12.04
C TYR A 228 1.03 8.81 -10.89
N TYR A 229 1.18 7.50 -10.65
CA TYR A 229 0.42 6.82 -9.62
C TYR A 229 0.91 7.11 -8.20
N ALA A 230 2.10 7.69 -8.00
CA ALA A 230 2.47 8.22 -6.69
C ALA A 230 1.64 9.45 -6.34
N VAL A 231 1.37 10.32 -7.31
CA VAL A 231 0.50 11.50 -7.14
C VAL A 231 -0.96 11.06 -6.92
N GLU A 232 -1.47 10.13 -7.73
CA GLU A 232 -2.84 9.60 -7.53
C GLU A 232 -3.01 8.94 -6.15
N HIS A 233 -2.01 8.18 -5.70
CA HIS A 233 -2.03 7.57 -4.37
C HIS A 233 -2.07 8.63 -3.26
N ASP A 234 -1.26 9.68 -3.38
CA ASP A 234 -1.24 10.80 -2.45
C ASP A 234 -2.56 11.57 -2.43
N HIS A 235 -3.20 11.76 -3.59
CA HIS A 235 -4.52 12.36 -3.69
C HIS A 235 -5.58 11.57 -2.91
N VAL A 236 -5.66 10.25 -3.12
CA VAL A 236 -6.60 9.36 -2.42
C VAL A 236 -6.47 9.48 -0.90
N TRP A 237 -5.25 9.55 -0.37
CA TRP A 237 -5.07 9.65 1.09
C TRP A 237 -5.30 11.06 1.64
N LYS A 238 -5.15 12.10 0.84
CA LYS A 238 -5.57 13.46 1.21
C LYS A 238 -7.10 13.60 1.23
N GLU A 239 -7.80 12.94 0.32
CA GLU A 239 -9.25 12.80 0.37
C GLU A 239 -9.69 12.03 1.62
N PHE A 240 -9.08 10.86 1.88
CA PHE A 240 -9.32 10.10 3.12
C PHE A 240 -9.15 10.97 4.37
N ALA A 241 -8.05 11.71 4.48
CA ALA A 241 -7.78 12.57 5.63
C ALA A 241 -8.82 13.70 5.76
N THR A 242 -9.28 14.25 4.65
CA THR A 242 -10.34 15.28 4.63
C THR A 242 -11.67 14.69 5.11
N ASP A 243 -12.09 13.57 4.53
CA ASP A 243 -13.34 12.89 4.87
C ASP A 243 -13.34 12.38 6.32
N TYR A 244 -12.20 11.84 6.78
CA TYR A 244 -12.03 11.40 8.16
C TYR A 244 -12.32 12.55 9.12
N LEU A 245 -11.68 13.71 8.92
CA LEU A 245 -11.84 14.87 9.79
C LEU A 245 -13.27 15.42 9.78
N GLN A 246 -13.94 15.42 8.62
CA GLN A 246 -15.35 15.79 8.53
C GLN A 246 -16.23 14.83 9.32
N ARG A 247 -16.07 13.52 9.08
CA ARG A 247 -16.87 12.48 9.72
C ARG A 247 -16.64 12.41 11.23
N ALA A 248 -15.43 12.70 11.68
CA ALA A 248 -15.06 12.74 13.09
C ALA A 248 -15.47 14.05 13.80
N GLY A 249 -16.13 14.99 13.09
CA GLY A 249 -16.59 16.25 13.67
C GLY A 249 -15.51 17.31 13.89
N ALA A 250 -14.31 17.13 13.31
CA ALA A 250 -13.16 18.02 13.43
C ALA A 250 -12.95 18.87 12.15
N SER A 251 -14.05 19.39 11.60
CA SER A 251 -14.03 20.14 10.32
C SER A 251 -13.24 21.45 10.40
N GLU A 252 -13.03 22.00 11.60
CA GLU A 252 -12.17 23.17 11.81
C GLU A 252 -10.72 22.91 11.40
N LEU A 253 -10.24 21.67 11.50
CA LEU A 253 -8.86 21.31 11.14
C LEU A 253 -8.61 21.36 9.63
N LEU A 254 -9.66 21.30 8.80
CA LEU A 254 -9.54 21.29 7.34
C LEU A 254 -8.86 22.56 6.77
N THR A 255 -8.99 23.67 7.50
CA THR A 255 -8.42 24.97 7.10
C THR A 255 -7.21 25.36 7.93
N GLN A 256 -6.86 24.57 8.95
CA GLN A 256 -5.71 24.81 9.79
C GLN A 256 -4.44 24.29 9.13
N ARG A 257 -3.35 25.05 9.30
CA ARG A 257 -2.00 24.60 8.91
C ARG A 257 -1.34 23.85 10.06
N ASP A 258 -0.65 22.78 9.70
CA ASP A 258 0.27 22.05 10.54
C ASP A 258 1.41 22.94 11.09
N ASP A 259 1.89 22.67 12.30
CA ASP A 259 2.93 23.47 12.97
C ASP A 259 4.36 23.03 12.62
N GLY A 260 4.51 21.91 11.91
CA GLY A 260 5.77 21.34 11.45
C GLY A 260 6.19 20.09 12.21
N LYS A 261 7.03 19.27 11.55
CA LYS A 261 7.56 17.99 12.06
C LYS A 261 8.01 18.03 13.52
N ARG A 262 8.88 18.98 13.87
CA ARG A 262 9.42 19.14 15.22
C ARG A 262 8.34 19.35 16.28
N VAL A 263 7.32 20.14 15.95
CA VAL A 263 6.23 20.42 16.89
C VAL A 263 5.35 19.19 17.04
N PHE A 264 5.07 18.49 15.94
CA PHE A 264 4.37 17.21 16.00
C PHE A 264 5.13 16.17 16.85
N ALA A 265 6.43 15.97 16.60
CA ALA A 265 7.27 15.05 17.40
C ALA A 265 7.23 15.38 18.90
N SER A 266 7.21 16.67 19.27
CA SER A 266 7.11 17.07 20.68
C SER A 266 5.76 16.81 21.36
N ARG A 267 4.74 16.39 20.60
CA ARG A 267 3.39 16.06 21.09
C ARG A 267 3.13 14.55 21.17
N LEU A 268 4.04 13.73 20.65
CA LEU A 268 4.00 12.27 20.74
C LEU A 268 4.33 11.84 22.18
#